data_AF-A8R8A5-F1
#
_entry.id   AF-A8R8A5-F1
#
_cell.length_a   1.000
_cell.length_b   1.000
_cell.length_c   1.000
_cell.angle_alpha   90.00
_cell.angle_beta   90.00
_cell.angle_gamma   90.00
#
_symmetry.space_group_name_H-M   'P 1'
#
loop_
_entity.id
_entity.type
_entity.pdbx_description
1 polymer ?
#
loop_
_entity_poly.entity_id
_entity_poly.type
_entity_poly.pdbx_seq_one_letter_code
_entity_poly.pdbx_strand_id
1 'polypeptide(L)'
;MERVQFNYTLSSEAQQEKQRLVQHLMKNADIRDLMKRYPQIDEAFIYAHSGRLQDYVHTMEKCKNCKGLDFCTQATKGHRLGLKYDGFLMNEQCRCAYQEKKEQFLRLKKRYVEADLADAYFHIDISAIDVRKESDEYKSAYTKILRMISEAQPEKGVYLSGKPGAGKTYLAAGVANYYVKEGKRVAFVSVPKLIADLKMLFHDALAFEQRLGRIKRADVLVLDDIGGENLSAWSRDDILLPLLDARMEQHRLTLFTSNYSMVELKERLETTSRGVREPVAAERLFERLKTLSSEIFIKGDSRRK
;
A
#
# COMPACT_ATOMS: atom_id res chain seq x y z
N MET A 1 3.33 -3.23 -60.99
CA MET A 1 2.21 -3.86 -60.25
C MET A 1 1.10 -2.83 -60.14
N GLU A 2 0.06 -2.95 -60.95
CA GLU A 2 -1.11 -2.06 -60.90
C GLU A 2 -1.85 -2.27 -59.58
N ARG A 3 -2.13 -1.17 -58.87
CA ARG A 3 -2.95 -1.18 -57.65
C ARG A 3 -4.37 -1.55 -58.06
N VAL A 4 -4.81 -2.76 -57.72
CA VAL A 4 -6.21 -3.17 -57.83
C VAL A 4 -7.03 -2.28 -56.89
N GLN A 5 -7.72 -1.29 -57.45
CA GLN A 5 -8.68 -0.47 -56.71
C GLN A 5 -10.02 -1.20 -56.68
N PHE A 6 -10.30 -1.88 -55.57
CA PHE A 6 -11.64 -2.37 -55.29
C PHE A 6 -12.51 -1.18 -54.86
N ASN A 7 -13.23 -0.57 -55.81
CA ASN A 7 -14.27 0.41 -55.50
C ASN A 7 -15.52 -0.34 -55.04
N TYR A 8 -15.55 -0.67 -53.75
CA TYR A 8 -16.72 -1.23 -53.09
C TYR A 8 -17.64 -0.10 -52.63
N THR A 9 -18.72 0.15 -53.36
CA THR A 9 -19.80 1.04 -52.94
C THR A 9 -20.82 0.27 -52.11
N LEU A 10 -21.04 0.72 -50.86
CA LEU A 10 -22.06 0.19 -49.97
C LEU A 10 -23.45 0.30 -50.63
N SER A 11 -24.32 -0.69 -50.40
CA SER A 11 -25.73 -0.60 -50.79
C SER A 11 -26.42 0.56 -50.06
N SER A 12 -27.51 1.08 -50.63
CA SER A 12 -28.31 2.15 -50.02
C SER A 12 -28.80 1.79 -48.61
N GLU A 13 -29.16 0.53 -48.38
CA GLU A 13 -29.53 0.01 -47.06
C GLU A 13 -28.36 0.04 -46.07
N ALA A 14 -27.18 -0.45 -46.48
CA ALA A 14 -25.99 -0.44 -45.63
C ALA A 14 -25.51 0.99 -45.31
N GLN A 15 -25.69 1.94 -46.23
CA GLN A 15 -25.40 3.36 -45.99
C GLN A 15 -26.34 3.95 -44.93
N GLN A 16 -27.65 3.65 -45.01
CA GLN A 16 -28.61 4.11 -43.99
C GLN A 16 -28.32 3.53 -42.61
N GLU A 17 -28.00 2.24 -42.53
CA GLU A 17 -27.68 1.58 -41.26
C GLU A 17 -26.40 2.16 -40.64
N LYS A 18 -25.39 2.43 -41.46
CA LYS A 18 -24.18 3.12 -41.02
C LYS A 18 -24.49 4.55 -40.53
N GLN A 19 -25.35 5.29 -41.22
CA GLN A 19 -25.77 6.62 -40.78
C GLN A 19 -26.45 6.59 -39.41
N ARG A 20 -27.31 5.59 -39.16
CA ARG A 20 -27.97 5.39 -37.85
C ARG A 20 -26.95 5.09 -36.76
N LEU A 21 -25.97 4.23 -37.04
CA LEU A 21 -24.88 3.94 -36.10
C LEU A 21 -24.09 5.20 -35.75
N VAL A 22 -23.73 6.02 -36.73
CA VAL A 22 -22.99 7.28 -36.52
C VAL A 22 -23.79 8.24 -35.64
N GLN A 23 -25.08 8.43 -35.92
CA GLN A 23 -25.96 9.25 -35.07
C GLN A 23 -26.05 8.73 -33.63
N HIS A 24 -26.06 7.41 -33.44
CA HIS A 24 -26.03 6.80 -32.11
C HIS A 24 -24.69 7.06 -31.40
N LEU A 25 -23.56 6.86 -32.09
CA LEU A 25 -22.22 7.10 -31.55
C LEU A 25 -22.03 8.58 -31.15
N MET A 26 -22.49 9.53 -31.96
CA MET A 26 -22.41 10.97 -31.64
C MET A 26 -23.22 11.37 -30.40
N LYS A 27 -24.24 10.57 -30.02
CA LYS A 27 -25.01 10.78 -28.79
C LYS A 27 -24.36 10.18 -27.55
N ASN A 28 -23.43 9.24 -27.72
CA ASN A 28 -22.75 8.57 -26.62
C ASN A 28 -21.79 9.51 -25.87
N ALA A 29 -21.82 9.48 -24.54
CA ALA A 29 -21.00 10.36 -23.70
C ALA A 29 -19.49 10.13 -23.90
N ASP A 30 -19.05 8.87 -24.02
CA ASP A 30 -17.63 8.52 -24.19
C ASP A 30 -17.08 9.02 -25.53
N ILE A 31 -17.90 9.01 -26.58
CA ILE A 31 -17.54 9.54 -27.91
C ILE A 31 -17.48 11.07 -27.86
N ARG A 32 -18.44 11.75 -27.22
CA ARG A 32 -18.40 13.20 -27.06
C ARG A 32 -17.16 13.66 -26.28
N ASP A 33 -16.76 12.92 -25.25
CA ASP A 33 -15.53 13.20 -24.51
C ASP A 33 -14.28 12.96 -25.36
N LEU A 34 -14.30 11.97 -26.26
CA LEU A 34 -13.24 11.75 -27.25
C LEU A 34 -13.13 12.93 -28.24
N MET A 35 -14.27 13.43 -28.76
CA MET A 35 -14.32 14.60 -29.65
C MET A 35 -13.80 15.88 -28.97
N LYS A 36 -14.08 16.07 -27.68
CA LYS A 36 -13.52 17.18 -26.89
C LYS A 36 -12.00 17.07 -26.74
N ARG A 37 -11.49 15.86 -26.55
CA ARG A 37 -10.04 15.61 -26.38
C ARG A 37 -9.28 15.73 -27.71
N TYR A 38 -9.90 15.34 -28.82
CA TYR A 38 -9.33 15.38 -30.16
C TYR A 38 -10.28 16.10 -31.12
N PRO A 39 -10.15 17.42 -31.30
CA PRO A 39 -11.03 18.22 -32.17
C PRO A 39 -11.08 17.76 -33.63
N GLN A 40 -10.09 16.99 -34.09
CA GLN A 40 -10.04 16.39 -35.43
C GLN A 40 -11.04 15.24 -35.62
N ILE A 41 -11.62 14.71 -34.54
CA ILE A 41 -12.65 13.67 -34.60
C ILE A 41 -14.00 14.37 -34.78
N ASP A 42 -14.30 14.73 -36.02
CA ASP A 42 -15.59 15.29 -36.44
C ASP A 42 -16.58 14.20 -36.90
N GLU A 43 -17.76 14.60 -37.36
CA GLU A 43 -18.79 13.67 -37.84
C GLU A 43 -18.30 12.83 -39.04
N ALA A 44 -17.55 13.43 -39.97
CA ALA A 44 -16.99 12.72 -41.11
C ALA A 44 -15.98 11.66 -40.67
N PHE A 45 -15.16 11.97 -39.67
CA PHE A 45 -14.22 11.05 -39.06
C PHE A 45 -14.94 9.87 -38.38
N ILE A 46 -16.01 10.16 -37.63
CA ILE A 46 -16.84 9.14 -36.98
C ILE A 46 -17.48 8.22 -38.02
N TYR A 47 -17.96 8.78 -39.13
CA TYR A 47 -18.48 7.98 -40.25
C TYR A 47 -17.40 7.08 -40.86
N ALA A 48 -16.19 7.59 -41.08
CA ALA A 48 -15.09 6.79 -41.64
C ALA A 48 -14.66 5.65 -40.70
N HIS A 49 -14.72 5.85 -39.37
CA HIS A 49 -14.20 4.93 -38.37
C HIS A 49 -15.29 4.29 -37.48
N SER A 50 -16.54 4.25 -37.95
CA SER A 50 -17.72 3.89 -37.14
C SER A 50 -17.60 2.53 -36.45
N GLY A 51 -17.03 1.51 -37.11
CA GLY A 51 -16.85 0.17 -36.52
C GLY A 51 -15.90 0.18 -35.31
N ARG A 52 -14.75 0.84 -35.42
CA ARG A 52 -13.77 0.94 -34.33
C ARG A 52 -14.31 1.73 -33.14
N LEU A 53 -15.08 2.79 -33.43
CA LEU A 53 -15.75 3.59 -32.40
C LEU A 53 -16.87 2.81 -31.71
N GLN A 54 -17.58 1.95 -32.46
CA GLN A 54 -18.58 1.04 -31.90
C GLN A 54 -17.92 -0.01 -30.97
N ASP A 55 -16.81 -0.62 -31.39
CA ASP A 55 -16.05 -1.55 -30.54
C ASP A 55 -15.61 -0.89 -29.24
N TYR A 56 -15.12 0.35 -29.33
CA TYR A 56 -14.74 1.17 -28.17
C TYR A 56 -15.92 1.38 -27.21
N VAL A 57 -17.07 1.84 -27.71
CA VAL A 57 -18.28 2.04 -26.89
C VAL A 57 -18.72 0.73 -26.25
N HIS A 58 -18.72 -0.38 -27.00
CA HIS A 58 -19.12 -1.68 -26.48
C HIS A 58 -18.19 -2.16 -25.34
N THR A 59 -16.88 -1.96 -25.46
CA THR A 59 -15.96 -2.22 -24.34
C THR A 59 -16.22 -1.33 -23.14
N MET A 60 -16.59 -0.06 -23.33
CA MET A 60 -16.90 0.84 -22.22
C MET A 60 -18.20 0.45 -21.51
N GLU A 61 -19.21 -0.03 -22.24
CA GLU A 61 -20.47 -0.52 -21.68
C GLU A 61 -20.30 -1.71 -20.73
N LYS A 62 -19.40 -2.64 -21.07
CA LYS A 62 -19.03 -3.77 -20.17
C LYS A 62 -18.50 -3.29 -18.82
N CYS A 63 -17.93 -2.08 -18.76
CA CYS A 63 -17.37 -1.52 -17.53
C CYS A 63 -18.35 -0.68 -16.71
N LYS A 64 -19.53 -0.28 -17.23
CA LYS A 64 -20.46 0.63 -16.53
C LYS A 64 -20.89 0.12 -15.15
N ASN A 65 -21.09 -1.19 -15.01
CA ASN A 65 -21.49 -1.85 -13.76
C ASN A 65 -20.41 -2.80 -13.22
N CYS A 66 -19.14 -2.52 -13.52
CA CYS A 66 -18.03 -3.37 -13.08
C CYS A 66 -17.90 -3.37 -11.55
N LYS A 67 -17.87 -4.57 -10.94
CA LYS A 67 -17.75 -4.77 -9.49
C LYS A 67 -16.32 -5.05 -9.03
N GLY A 68 -15.34 -4.91 -9.91
CA GLY A 68 -13.92 -5.17 -9.62
C GLY A 68 -13.30 -6.18 -10.57
N LEU A 69 -12.02 -6.47 -10.34
CA LEU A 69 -11.22 -7.30 -11.24
C LEU A 69 -11.76 -8.74 -11.35
N ASP A 70 -12.33 -9.29 -10.29
CA ASP A 70 -12.82 -10.68 -10.30
C ASP A 70 -14.11 -10.87 -11.08
N PHE A 71 -14.85 -9.79 -11.32
CA PHE A 71 -16.05 -9.75 -12.16
C PHE A 71 -15.77 -9.13 -13.53
N CYS A 72 -14.51 -8.96 -13.92
CA CYS A 72 -14.14 -8.29 -15.16
C CYS A 72 -14.45 -9.18 -16.37
N THR A 73 -15.31 -8.69 -17.26
CA THR A 73 -15.76 -9.37 -18.49
C THR A 73 -15.02 -8.90 -19.75
N GLN A 74 -13.96 -8.10 -19.59
CA GLN A 74 -13.13 -7.65 -20.70
C GLN A 74 -12.26 -8.79 -21.21
N ALA A 75 -11.92 -8.74 -22.50
CA ALA A 75 -11.04 -9.73 -23.14
C ALA A 75 -9.69 -9.86 -22.42
N THR A 76 -9.15 -8.73 -21.94
CA THR A 76 -7.97 -8.70 -21.06
C THR A 76 -8.40 -8.16 -19.70
N LYS A 77 -8.37 -9.01 -18.66
CA LYS A 77 -8.77 -8.64 -17.29
C LYS A 77 -8.06 -7.36 -16.84
N GLY A 78 -8.84 -6.41 -16.33
CA GLY A 78 -8.34 -5.12 -15.84
C GLY A 78 -7.98 -4.10 -16.93
N HIS A 79 -8.20 -4.40 -18.20
CA HIS A 79 -7.90 -3.51 -19.31
C HIS A 79 -9.15 -3.21 -20.13
N ARG A 80 -9.17 -2.05 -20.76
CA ARG A 80 -10.22 -1.59 -21.68
C ARG A 80 -9.59 -1.07 -22.96
N LEU A 81 -10.35 -1.09 -24.04
CA LEU A 81 -9.94 -0.42 -25.27
C LEU A 81 -9.98 1.09 -25.01
N GLY A 82 -8.85 1.75 -25.26
CA GLY A 82 -8.74 3.19 -25.39
C GLY A 82 -8.45 3.58 -26.83
N LEU A 83 -8.72 4.84 -27.14
CA LEU A 83 -8.45 5.42 -28.46
C LEU A 83 -7.55 6.64 -28.32
N LYS A 84 -6.50 6.66 -29.14
CA LYS A 84 -5.55 7.78 -29.24
C LYS A 84 -5.49 8.26 -30.68
N TYR A 85 -5.46 9.58 -30.88
CA TYR A 85 -5.25 10.18 -32.18
C TYR A 85 -3.88 10.86 -32.22
N ASP A 86 -3.04 10.44 -33.17
CA ASP A 86 -1.71 11.01 -33.43
C ASP A 86 -1.47 10.98 -34.95
N GLY A 87 -2.25 11.80 -35.68
CA GLY A 87 -2.38 11.76 -37.15
C GLY A 87 -3.28 10.63 -37.68
N PHE A 88 -3.30 9.48 -37.00
CA PHE A 88 -4.21 8.36 -37.26
C PHE A 88 -4.89 7.92 -35.96
N LEU A 89 -6.10 7.34 -36.07
CA LEU A 89 -6.79 6.74 -34.92
C LEU A 89 -6.15 5.38 -34.59
N MET A 90 -5.65 5.25 -33.37
CA MET A 90 -5.00 4.04 -32.87
C MET A 90 -5.75 3.45 -31.68
N ASN A 91 -5.76 2.13 -31.61
CA ASN A 91 -6.24 1.37 -30.45
C ASN A 91 -5.12 1.29 -29.41
N GLU A 92 -5.45 1.56 -28.15
CA GLU A 92 -4.53 1.39 -27.03
C GLU A 92 -5.20 0.51 -25.96
N GLN A 93 -4.42 -0.33 -25.28
CA GLN A 93 -4.92 -1.02 -24.09
C GLN A 93 -4.72 -0.14 -22.87
N CYS A 94 -5.80 0.42 -22.36
CA CYS A 94 -5.77 1.23 -21.15
C CYS A 94 -6.10 0.36 -19.93
N ARG A 95 -5.39 0.59 -18.83
CA ARG A 95 -5.75 0.01 -17.53
C ARG A 95 -7.07 0.63 -17.05
N CYS A 96 -7.93 -0.17 -16.45
CA CYS A 96 -9.09 0.36 -15.74
C CYS A 96 -8.70 0.80 -14.32
N ALA A 97 -9.54 1.60 -13.67
CA ALA A 97 -9.26 2.12 -12.33
C ALA A 97 -8.94 1.02 -11.29
N TYR A 98 -9.56 -0.15 -11.39
CA TYR A 98 -9.25 -1.27 -10.49
C TYR A 98 -7.86 -1.86 -10.74
N GLN A 99 -7.46 -1.98 -12.01
CA GLN A 99 -6.13 -2.47 -12.38
C GLN A 99 -5.05 -1.46 -12.00
N GLU A 100 -5.30 -0.16 -12.20
CA GLU A 100 -4.41 0.91 -11.75
C GLU A 100 -4.20 0.86 -10.24
N LYS A 101 -5.28 0.75 -9.46
CA LYS A 101 -5.20 0.60 -7.99
C LYS A 101 -4.42 -0.65 -7.59
N LYS A 102 -4.66 -1.80 -8.23
CA LYS A 102 -3.91 -3.04 -7.97
C LYS A 102 -2.42 -2.89 -8.30
N GLU A 103 -2.09 -2.26 -9.41
CA GLU A 103 -0.69 -2.02 -9.76
C GLU A 103 0.00 -1.03 -8.81
N GLN A 104 -0.67 0.06 -8.43
CA GLN A 104 -0.16 1.00 -7.43
C GLN A 104 0.11 0.28 -6.11
N PHE A 105 -0.82 -0.56 -5.67
CA PHE A 105 -0.67 -1.43 -4.51
C PHE A 105 0.57 -2.34 -4.62
N LEU A 106 0.71 -3.08 -5.73
CA LEU A 106 1.85 -3.98 -5.95
C LEU A 106 3.17 -3.22 -6.04
N ARG A 107 3.18 -2.04 -6.67
CA ARG A 107 4.36 -1.17 -6.75
C ARG A 107 4.79 -0.70 -5.38
N LEU A 108 3.85 -0.26 -4.53
CA LEU A 108 4.15 0.14 -3.16
C LEU A 108 4.68 -1.04 -2.35
N LYS A 109 4.00 -2.21 -2.41
CA LYS A 109 4.42 -3.43 -1.71
C LYS A 109 5.84 -3.87 -2.07
N LYS A 110 6.22 -3.76 -3.35
CA LYS A 110 7.58 -4.09 -3.81
C LYS A 110 8.68 -3.12 -3.35
N ARG A 111 8.32 -1.91 -2.92
CA ARG A 111 9.28 -0.91 -2.42
C ARG A 111 9.65 -1.14 -0.95
N TYR A 112 8.86 -1.91 -0.22
CA TYR A 112 9.23 -2.35 1.12
C TYR A 112 10.42 -3.31 1.05
N VAL A 113 11.33 -3.17 2.00
CA VAL A 113 12.43 -4.13 2.24
C VAL A 113 11.86 -5.43 2.80
N GLU A 114 10.94 -5.30 3.75
CA GLU A 114 10.18 -6.38 4.38
C GLU A 114 8.77 -5.85 4.65
N ALA A 115 7.73 -6.65 4.37
CA ALA A 115 6.35 -6.20 4.46
C ALA A 115 5.43 -7.28 5.08
N ASP A 116 5.46 -7.36 6.40
CA ASP A 116 4.54 -8.18 7.20
C ASP A 116 3.23 -7.42 7.46
N LEU A 117 2.57 -7.02 6.37
CA LEU A 117 1.32 -6.27 6.39
C LEU A 117 0.24 -7.02 5.62
N ALA A 118 -0.99 -6.97 6.12
CA ALA A 118 -2.15 -7.36 5.33
C ALA A 118 -2.31 -6.41 4.13
N ASP A 119 -2.82 -6.93 3.01
CA ASP A 119 -2.97 -6.15 1.77
C ASP A 119 -3.86 -4.90 1.97
N ALA A 120 -4.81 -4.97 2.92
CA ALA A 120 -5.66 -3.84 3.31
C ALA A 120 -4.89 -2.69 3.99
N TYR A 121 -3.63 -2.83 4.38
CA TYR A 121 -2.89 -1.76 5.03
C TYR A 121 -2.04 -0.91 4.08
N PHE A 122 -1.75 -1.38 2.86
CA PHE A 122 -0.94 -0.63 1.90
C PHE A 122 -1.65 0.57 1.27
N HIS A 123 -2.98 0.67 1.40
CA HIS A 123 -3.74 1.81 0.90
C HIS A 123 -4.00 2.89 1.95
N ILE A 124 -3.51 2.69 3.19
CA ILE A 124 -3.67 3.68 4.26
C ILE A 124 -2.85 4.90 3.88
N ASP A 125 -3.54 6.03 3.79
CA ASP A 125 -2.91 7.34 3.73
C ASP A 125 -3.03 8.01 5.11
N ILE A 126 -1.90 8.08 5.80
CA ILE A 126 -1.83 8.68 7.15
C ILE A 126 -2.30 10.13 7.16
N SER A 127 -2.22 10.87 6.06
CA SER A 127 -2.63 12.28 6.00
C SER A 127 -4.14 12.47 5.82
N ALA A 128 -4.84 11.42 5.35
CA ALA A 128 -6.24 11.47 4.98
C ALA A 128 -7.15 10.68 5.94
N ILE A 129 -6.65 10.26 7.11
CA ILE A 129 -7.47 9.55 8.09
C ILE A 129 -8.50 10.51 8.68
N ASP A 130 -9.80 10.15 8.58
CA ASP A 130 -10.88 10.91 9.20
C ASP A 130 -10.94 10.63 10.70
N VAL A 131 -10.50 11.59 11.51
CA VAL A 131 -10.48 11.51 12.97
C VAL A 131 -11.59 12.35 13.64
N ARG A 132 -12.56 12.88 12.87
CA ARG A 132 -13.58 13.81 13.41
C ARG A 132 -14.47 13.17 14.48
N LYS A 133 -14.76 11.88 14.34
CA LYS A 133 -15.61 11.10 15.26
C LYS A 133 -14.81 10.37 16.36
N GLU A 134 -13.49 10.55 16.39
CA GLU A 134 -12.61 9.88 17.34
C GLU A 134 -12.53 10.65 18.66
N SER A 135 -12.03 9.97 19.70
CA SER A 135 -11.75 10.59 21.00
C SER A 135 -10.66 11.67 20.89
N ASP A 136 -10.65 12.62 21.82
CA ASP A 136 -9.64 13.69 21.82
C ASP A 136 -8.24 13.14 22.11
N GLU A 137 -8.14 12.05 22.88
CA GLU A 137 -6.88 11.34 23.08
C GLU A 137 -6.35 10.71 21.79
N TYR A 138 -7.23 10.11 20.98
CA TYR A 138 -6.84 9.56 19.68
C TYR A 138 -6.42 10.67 18.71
N LYS A 139 -7.15 11.79 18.68
CA LYS A 139 -6.76 12.97 17.87
C LYS A 139 -5.39 13.50 18.30
N SER A 140 -5.13 13.60 19.61
CA SER A 140 -3.85 14.04 20.14
C SER A 140 -2.70 13.10 19.72
N ALA A 141 -2.91 11.78 19.83
CA ALA A 141 -1.95 10.78 19.35
C ALA A 141 -1.68 10.91 17.84
N TYR A 142 -2.74 11.04 17.05
CA TYR A 142 -2.64 11.22 15.60
C TYR A 142 -1.89 12.50 15.22
N THR A 143 -2.17 13.64 15.88
CA THR A 143 -1.46 14.90 15.65
C THR A 143 0.03 14.81 15.98
N LYS A 144 0.41 14.09 17.06
CA LYS A 144 1.83 13.84 17.37
C LYS A 144 2.53 13.04 16.26
N ILE A 145 1.84 12.04 15.70
CA ILE A 145 2.36 11.26 14.57
C ILE A 145 2.52 12.14 13.32
N LEU A 146 1.51 12.97 13.01
CA LEU A 146 1.56 13.89 11.88
C LEU A 146 2.71 14.90 12.02
N ARG A 147 2.96 15.41 13.23
CA ARG A 147 4.10 16.27 13.51
C ARG A 147 5.42 15.56 13.22
N MET A 148 5.60 14.33 13.72
CA MET A 148 6.82 13.55 13.50
C MET A 148 7.09 13.32 12.00
N ILE A 149 6.08 12.97 11.20
CA ILE A 149 6.29 12.76 9.75
C ILE A 149 6.52 14.06 8.97
N SER A 150 6.13 15.22 9.52
CA SER A 150 6.38 16.52 8.91
C SER A 150 7.81 17.03 9.14
N GLU A 151 8.54 16.45 10.08
CA GLU A 151 9.94 16.77 10.36
C GLU A 151 10.84 16.14 9.28
N ALA A 152 11.79 16.91 8.73
CA ALA A 152 12.68 16.40 7.69
C ALA A 152 13.58 15.26 8.18
N GLN A 153 13.97 15.31 9.46
CA GLN A 153 14.77 14.30 10.16
C GLN A 153 14.28 14.18 11.61
N PRO A 154 13.27 13.35 11.88
CA PRO A 154 12.80 13.13 13.25
C PRO A 154 13.87 12.44 14.09
N GLU A 155 14.19 13.00 15.26
CA GLU A 155 15.20 12.46 16.17
C GLU A 155 14.80 11.11 16.78
N LYS A 156 13.48 10.91 17.00
CA LYS A 156 12.90 9.70 17.57
C LYS A 156 11.66 9.28 16.80
N GLY A 157 11.44 7.97 16.75
CA GLY A 157 10.16 7.44 16.31
C GLY A 157 9.11 7.44 17.42
N VAL A 158 8.08 6.63 17.24
CA VAL A 158 6.96 6.53 18.19
C VAL A 158 6.78 5.10 18.68
N TYR A 159 6.48 4.96 19.96
CA TYR A 159 6.02 3.72 20.57
C TYR A 159 4.54 3.86 20.85
N LEU A 160 3.73 3.17 20.04
CA LEU A 160 2.28 3.21 20.16
C LEU A 160 1.85 2.11 21.13
N SER A 161 1.36 2.50 22.31
CA SER A 161 0.84 1.58 23.33
C SER A 161 -0.67 1.70 23.46
N GLY A 162 -1.34 0.66 23.96
CA GLY A 162 -2.78 0.68 24.20
C GLY A 162 -3.45 -0.66 23.95
N LYS A 163 -4.77 -0.74 24.17
CA LYS A 163 -5.51 -2.01 24.08
C LYS A 163 -5.50 -2.62 22.66
N PRO A 164 -5.67 -3.94 22.53
CA PRO A 164 -5.90 -4.59 21.24
C PRO A 164 -7.07 -3.93 20.49
N GLY A 165 -6.92 -3.71 19.18
CA GLY A 165 -7.96 -3.11 18.35
C GLY A 165 -8.04 -1.58 18.37
N ALA A 166 -7.22 -0.88 19.17
CA ALA A 166 -7.19 0.60 19.24
C ALA A 166 -6.63 1.30 17.97
N GLY A 167 -6.16 0.54 16.97
CA GLY A 167 -5.67 1.08 15.69
C GLY A 167 -4.17 1.40 15.63
N LYS A 168 -3.36 0.89 16.55
CA LYS A 168 -1.90 1.11 16.59
C LYS A 168 -1.20 0.67 15.29
N THR A 169 -1.39 -0.59 14.88
CA THR A 169 -0.88 -1.16 13.63
C THR A 169 -1.36 -0.38 12.40
N TYR A 170 -2.61 0.09 12.42
CA TYR A 170 -3.19 0.89 11.32
C TYR A 170 -2.44 2.22 11.15
N LEU A 171 -2.20 2.94 12.25
CA LEU A 171 -1.44 4.19 12.23
C LEU A 171 0.02 3.94 11.83
N ALA A 172 0.66 2.92 12.40
CA ALA A 172 2.05 2.57 12.08
C ALA A 172 2.21 2.18 10.59
N ALA A 173 1.26 1.45 10.02
CA ALA A 173 1.24 1.12 8.60
C ALA A 173 1.03 2.35 7.72
N GLY A 174 0.18 3.30 8.14
CA GLY A 174 0.03 4.59 7.47
C GLY A 174 1.35 5.37 7.41
N VAL A 175 2.09 5.43 8.52
CA VAL A 175 3.42 6.06 8.57
C VAL A 175 4.42 5.33 7.68
N ALA A 176 4.41 4.00 7.71
CA ALA A 176 5.28 3.20 6.85
C ALA A 176 5.00 3.49 5.35
N ASN A 177 3.74 3.51 4.95
CA ASN A 177 3.34 3.85 3.57
C ASN A 177 3.78 5.25 3.17
N TYR A 178 3.67 6.23 4.09
CA TYR A 178 4.15 7.59 3.85
C TYR A 178 5.63 7.58 3.49
N TYR A 179 6.48 6.96 4.31
CA TYR A 179 7.93 6.91 4.04
C TYR A 179 8.29 6.11 2.78
N VAL A 180 7.54 5.05 2.44
CA VAL A 180 7.73 4.33 1.16
C VAL A 180 7.38 5.22 -0.04
N LYS A 181 6.34 6.06 0.07
CA LYS A 181 5.98 7.04 -0.98
C LYS A 181 7.08 8.10 -1.13
N GLU A 182 7.69 8.54 -0.03
CA GLU A 182 8.87 9.42 0.01
C GLU A 182 10.19 8.74 -0.44
N GLY A 183 10.13 7.51 -0.95
CA GLY A 183 11.28 6.81 -1.51
C GLY A 183 12.26 6.24 -0.49
N LYS A 184 11.89 6.20 0.81
CA LYS A 184 12.72 5.58 1.85
C LYS A 184 12.60 4.05 1.79
N ARG A 185 13.67 3.35 2.17
CA ARG A 185 13.66 1.90 2.37
C ARG A 185 12.97 1.60 3.70
N VAL A 186 11.76 1.06 3.65
CA VAL A 186 10.96 0.77 4.84
C VAL A 186 10.86 -0.72 5.08
N ALA A 187 11.03 -1.15 6.32
CA ALA A 187 10.70 -2.49 6.77
C ALA A 187 9.53 -2.41 7.76
N PHE A 188 8.46 -3.15 7.48
CA PHE A 188 7.36 -3.36 8.42
C PHE A 188 7.37 -4.82 8.83
N VAL A 189 7.58 -5.09 10.11
CA VAL A 189 7.84 -6.43 10.61
C VAL A 189 6.95 -6.72 11.81
N SER A 190 6.24 -7.85 11.78
CA SER A 190 5.56 -8.36 12.96
C SER A 190 6.58 -9.06 13.84
N VAL A 191 6.77 -8.58 15.08
CA VAL A 191 7.80 -9.12 15.99
C VAL A 191 7.59 -10.62 16.27
N PRO A 192 6.37 -11.11 16.59
CA PRO A 192 6.14 -12.54 16.76
C PRO A 192 6.50 -13.37 15.52
N LYS A 193 6.16 -12.88 14.33
CA LYS A 193 6.46 -13.57 13.06
C LYS A 193 7.95 -13.58 12.75
N LEU A 194 8.64 -12.45 12.93
CA LEU A 194 10.09 -12.35 12.76
C LEU A 194 10.81 -13.39 13.62
N ILE A 195 10.46 -13.47 14.89
CA ILE A 195 11.07 -14.41 15.83
C ILE A 195 10.79 -15.85 15.41
N ALA A 196 9.54 -16.17 15.03
CA ALA A 196 9.17 -17.51 14.57
C ALA A 196 9.96 -17.93 13.32
N ASP A 197 10.05 -17.04 12.33
CA ASP A 197 10.75 -17.35 11.10
C ASP A 197 12.27 -17.44 11.31
N LEU A 198 12.86 -16.57 12.13
CA LEU A 198 14.29 -16.61 12.43
C LEU A 198 14.67 -17.87 13.23
N LYS A 199 13.75 -18.43 14.05
CA LYS A 199 13.97 -19.74 14.69
C LYS A 199 14.11 -20.87 13.66
N MET A 200 13.33 -20.82 12.57
CA MET A 200 13.44 -21.81 11.50
C MET A 200 14.80 -21.70 10.77
N LEU A 201 15.42 -20.53 10.79
CA LEU A 201 16.74 -20.27 10.19
C LEU A 201 17.90 -20.50 11.16
N PHE A 202 17.68 -21.05 12.36
CA PHE A 202 18.73 -21.19 13.39
C PHE A 202 19.95 -22.00 12.91
N HIS A 203 19.73 -22.97 12.00
CA HIS A 203 20.80 -23.79 11.42
C HIS A 203 21.40 -23.19 10.14
N ASP A 204 20.86 -22.08 9.62
CA ASP A 204 21.35 -21.36 8.45
C ASP A 204 21.76 -19.94 8.85
N ALA A 205 22.97 -19.84 9.41
CA ALA A 205 23.52 -18.57 9.89
C ALA A 205 23.60 -17.50 8.80
N LEU A 206 23.83 -17.90 7.55
CA LEU A 206 23.92 -16.96 6.43
C LEU A 206 22.54 -16.36 6.12
N ALA A 207 21.50 -17.18 6.00
CA ALA A 207 20.15 -16.70 5.76
C ALA A 207 19.63 -15.85 6.94
N PHE A 208 19.94 -16.25 8.17
CA PHE A 208 19.62 -15.50 9.39
C PHE A 208 20.22 -14.08 9.33
N GLU A 209 21.53 -13.97 9.13
CA GLU A 209 22.23 -12.67 9.09
C GLU A 209 21.80 -11.82 7.89
N GLN A 210 21.55 -12.44 6.73
CA GLN A 210 21.05 -11.70 5.57
C GLN A 210 19.69 -11.07 5.84
N ARG A 211 18.73 -11.83 6.41
CA ARG A 211 17.40 -11.32 6.70
C ARG A 211 17.46 -10.22 7.76
N LEU A 212 18.10 -10.48 8.90
CA LEU A 212 18.23 -9.52 9.98
C LEU A 212 18.99 -8.27 9.53
N GLY A 213 20.05 -8.44 8.73
CA GLY A 213 20.83 -7.35 8.15
C GLY A 213 20.03 -6.45 7.22
N ARG A 214 19.12 -6.99 6.40
CA ARG A 214 18.20 -6.18 5.57
C ARG A 214 17.30 -5.30 6.42
N ILE A 215 16.74 -5.85 7.49
CA ILE A 215 15.86 -5.13 8.43
C ILE A 215 16.64 -4.06 9.19
N LYS A 216 17.84 -4.38 9.72
CA LYS A 216 18.76 -3.42 10.37
C LYS A 216 19.07 -2.21 9.46
N ARG A 217 19.21 -2.45 8.15
CA ARG A 217 19.59 -1.43 7.15
C ARG A 217 18.45 -0.58 6.58
N ALA A 218 17.19 -0.90 6.88
CA ALA A 218 16.06 -0.11 6.43
C ALA A 218 16.10 1.30 7.07
N ASP A 219 15.84 2.32 6.26
CA ASP A 219 15.85 3.73 6.69
C ASP A 219 14.77 3.98 7.76
N VAL A 220 13.62 3.33 7.60
CA VAL A 220 12.53 3.30 8.59
C VAL A 220 12.16 1.86 8.91
N LEU A 221 12.03 1.54 10.21
CA LEU A 221 11.59 0.24 10.68
C LEU A 221 10.35 0.40 11.54
N VAL A 222 9.35 -0.44 11.29
CA VAL A 222 8.23 -0.66 12.20
C VAL A 222 8.32 -2.05 12.77
N LEU A 223 8.36 -2.13 14.11
CA LEU A 223 8.26 -3.37 14.88
C LEU A 223 6.86 -3.46 15.48
N ASP A 224 6.00 -4.23 14.83
CA ASP A 224 4.59 -4.37 15.17
C ASP A 224 4.37 -5.49 16.20
N ASP A 225 3.50 -5.21 17.18
CA ASP A 225 3.09 -6.09 18.28
C ASP A 225 4.27 -6.62 19.15
N ILE A 226 5.20 -5.74 19.54
CA ILE A 226 6.26 -6.10 20.49
C ILE A 226 5.67 -6.49 21.85
N GLY A 227 6.09 -7.64 22.39
CA GLY A 227 5.55 -8.21 23.63
C GLY A 227 4.29 -9.06 23.44
N GLY A 228 3.83 -9.26 22.20
CA GLY A 228 2.79 -10.23 21.86
C GLY A 228 3.30 -11.68 21.86
N GLU A 229 4.61 -11.87 21.82
CA GLU A 229 5.32 -13.13 21.86
C GLU A 229 5.74 -13.54 23.29
N ASN A 230 6.03 -14.83 23.48
CA ASN A 230 6.80 -15.26 24.64
C ASN A 230 8.26 -14.87 24.40
N LEU A 231 8.65 -13.68 24.90
CA LEU A 231 10.02 -13.17 24.87
C LEU A 231 10.94 -14.15 25.62
N SER A 232 11.65 -14.99 24.87
CA SER A 232 12.74 -15.81 25.41
C SER A 232 14.02 -14.99 25.48
N ALA A 233 14.98 -15.42 26.30
CA ALA A 233 16.33 -14.83 26.34
C ALA A 233 16.92 -14.72 24.93
N TRP A 234 16.78 -15.78 24.12
CA TRP A 234 17.24 -15.79 22.72
C TRP A 234 16.58 -14.70 21.85
N SER A 235 15.26 -14.54 21.87
CA SER A 235 14.62 -13.50 21.05
C SER A 235 15.02 -12.09 21.49
N ARG A 236 15.24 -11.90 22.79
CA ARG A 236 15.68 -10.62 23.35
C ARG A 236 17.13 -10.35 22.97
N ASP A 237 18.03 -11.28 23.27
CA ASP A 237 19.48 -11.05 23.27
C ASP A 237 20.11 -11.24 21.89
N ASP A 238 19.61 -12.17 21.08
CA ASP A 238 20.18 -12.48 19.75
C ASP A 238 19.48 -11.72 18.61
N ILE A 239 18.23 -11.28 18.81
CA ILE A 239 17.44 -10.61 17.76
C ILE A 239 17.17 -9.15 18.10
N LEU A 240 16.41 -8.89 19.18
CA LEU A 240 15.92 -7.54 19.48
C LEU A 240 17.06 -6.60 19.88
N LEU A 241 17.90 -6.96 20.85
CA LEU A 241 18.99 -6.10 21.29
C LEU A 241 19.96 -5.75 20.14
N PRO A 242 20.50 -6.70 19.35
CA PRO A 242 21.40 -6.37 18.25
C PRO A 242 20.73 -5.58 17.12
N LEU A 243 19.43 -5.79 16.91
CA LEU A 243 18.65 -5.00 15.95
C LEU A 243 18.52 -3.54 16.41
N LEU A 244 18.15 -3.32 17.68
CA LEU A 244 17.96 -1.98 18.21
C LEU A 244 19.28 -1.22 18.38
N ASP A 245 20.34 -1.90 18.82
CA ASP A 245 21.69 -1.32 18.93
C ASP A 245 22.17 -0.77 17.58
N ALA A 246 22.08 -1.59 16.52
CA ALA A 246 22.46 -1.15 15.16
C ALA A 246 21.63 0.04 14.65
N ARG A 247 20.40 0.21 15.12
CA ARG A 247 19.54 1.34 14.74
C ARG A 247 19.84 2.59 15.55
N MET A 248 20.20 2.44 16.83
CA MET A 248 20.66 3.54 17.69
C MET A 248 21.97 4.12 17.18
N GLU A 249 22.97 3.27 16.89
CA GLU A 249 24.28 3.68 16.36
C GLU A 249 24.18 4.48 15.06
N GLN A 250 23.15 4.18 14.25
CA GLN A 250 22.93 4.79 12.93
C GLN A 250 21.82 5.84 12.94
N HIS A 251 21.27 6.19 14.12
CA HIS A 251 20.16 7.13 14.30
C HIS A 251 18.99 6.90 13.35
N ARG A 252 18.61 5.62 13.14
CA ARG A 252 17.55 5.27 12.19
C ARG A 252 16.17 5.28 12.84
N LEU A 253 15.22 5.89 12.13
CA LEU A 253 13.84 6.02 12.58
C LEU A 253 13.22 4.65 12.86
N THR A 254 12.73 4.45 14.07
CA THR A 254 12.16 3.17 14.51
C THR A 254 10.85 3.39 15.24
N LEU A 255 9.80 2.74 14.75
CA LEU A 255 8.47 2.77 15.33
C LEU A 255 8.15 1.42 15.96
N PHE A 256 7.35 1.46 17.01
CA PHE A 256 6.92 0.27 17.73
C PHE A 256 5.41 0.33 17.93
N THR A 257 4.76 -0.84 17.93
CA THR A 257 3.41 -0.98 18.45
C THR A 257 3.39 -2.06 19.52
N SER A 258 2.66 -1.85 20.61
CA SER A 258 2.52 -2.85 21.67
C SER A 258 1.17 -2.76 22.35
N ASN A 259 0.74 -3.88 22.92
CA ASN A 259 -0.40 -3.90 23.85
C ASN A 259 -0.02 -3.46 25.27
N TYR A 260 1.27 -3.28 25.54
CA TYR A 260 1.84 -2.88 26.82
C TYR A 260 2.49 -1.51 26.69
N SER A 261 2.37 -0.68 27.71
CA SER A 261 3.25 0.48 27.88
C SER A 261 4.71 0.03 28.00
N MET A 262 5.66 0.95 27.83
CA MET A 262 7.08 0.59 27.96
C MET A 262 7.39 0.03 29.36
N VAL A 263 6.74 0.56 30.40
CA VAL A 263 6.92 0.11 31.80
C VAL A 263 6.34 -1.29 32.00
N GLU A 264 5.10 -1.54 31.56
CA GLU A 264 4.49 -2.87 31.64
C GLU A 264 5.29 -3.92 30.84
N LEU A 265 5.82 -3.53 29.67
CA LEU A 265 6.67 -4.40 28.85
C LEU A 265 7.96 -4.75 29.59
N LYS A 266 8.60 -3.78 30.26
CA LYS A 266 9.79 -4.00 31.08
C LYS A 266 9.51 -4.98 32.22
N GLU A 267 8.44 -4.76 32.99
CA GLU A 267 8.05 -5.64 34.11
C GLU A 267 7.84 -7.07 33.64
N ARG A 268 7.18 -7.26 32.50
CA ARG A 268 6.97 -8.57 31.90
C ARG A 268 8.27 -9.24 31.45
N LEU A 269 9.25 -8.44 31.01
CA LEU A 269 10.56 -8.90 30.58
C LEU A 269 11.50 -9.25 31.73
N GLU A 270 11.24 -8.77 32.95
CA GLU A 270 12.07 -9.07 34.11
C GLU A 270 12.07 -10.54 34.48
N THR A 271 11.00 -11.27 34.15
CA THR A 271 10.86 -12.68 34.51
C THR A 271 10.72 -13.52 33.26
N THR A 272 11.66 -14.43 33.05
CA THR A 272 11.60 -15.38 31.93
C THR A 272 10.48 -16.39 32.13
N SER A 273 10.11 -17.09 31.05
CA SER A 273 9.14 -18.20 31.10
C SER A 273 9.55 -19.36 32.03
N ARG A 274 10.82 -19.42 32.46
CA ARG A 274 11.36 -20.41 33.42
C ARG A 274 11.41 -19.88 34.86
N GLY A 275 10.86 -18.69 35.13
CA GLY A 275 10.85 -18.07 36.46
C GLY A 275 12.17 -17.43 36.89
N VAL A 276 13.18 -17.39 36.01
CA VAL A 276 14.46 -16.71 36.29
C VAL A 276 14.27 -15.21 36.13
N ARG A 277 14.64 -14.43 37.15
CA ARG A 277 14.62 -12.97 37.11
C ARG A 277 15.88 -12.42 36.43
N GLU A 278 15.70 -11.61 35.40
CA GLU A 278 16.76 -10.97 34.61
C GLU A 278 16.53 -9.44 34.48
N PRO A 279 16.49 -8.69 35.60
CA PRO A 279 16.11 -7.27 35.59
C PRO A 279 17.05 -6.40 34.75
N VAL A 280 18.35 -6.70 34.75
CA VAL A 280 19.36 -5.97 33.96
C VAL A 280 19.10 -6.10 32.46
N ALA A 281 18.67 -7.27 32.00
CA ALA A 281 18.41 -7.50 30.58
C ALA A 281 17.11 -6.83 30.12
N ALA A 282 16.08 -6.83 30.96
CA ALA A 282 14.86 -6.06 30.74
C ALA A 282 15.14 -4.54 30.68
N GLU A 283 15.98 -4.02 31.58
CA GLU A 283 16.41 -2.62 31.59
C GLU A 283 17.11 -2.23 30.28
N ARG A 284 18.01 -3.09 29.78
CA ARG A 284 18.74 -2.84 28.52
C ARG A 284 17.78 -2.63 27.36
N LEU A 285 16.78 -3.51 27.20
CA LEU A 285 15.79 -3.39 26.13
C LEU A 285 14.94 -2.14 26.31
N PHE A 286 14.48 -1.87 27.53
CA PHE A 286 13.70 -0.67 27.86
C PHE A 286 14.42 0.63 27.50
N GLU A 287 15.69 0.77 27.87
CA GLU A 287 16.50 1.96 27.56
C GLU A 287 16.66 2.18 26.04
N ARG A 288 16.74 1.10 25.26
CA ARG A 288 16.80 1.16 23.79
C ARG A 288 15.48 1.63 23.20
N LEU A 289 14.35 1.11 23.68
CA LEU A 289 13.01 1.57 23.27
C LEU A 289 12.83 3.06 23.54
N LYS A 290 13.21 3.52 24.73
CA LYS A 290 13.14 4.93 25.15
C LYS A 290 14.08 5.84 24.37
N THR A 291 15.24 5.32 23.96
CA THR A 291 16.19 6.07 23.15
C THR A 291 15.68 6.24 21.72
N LEU A 292 15.15 5.17 21.11
CA LEU A 292 14.68 5.18 19.72
C LEU A 292 13.32 5.84 19.53
N SER A 293 12.48 5.91 20.57
CA SER A 293 11.09 6.30 20.42
C SER A 293 10.50 7.06 21.61
N SER A 294 9.45 7.82 21.32
CA SER A 294 8.60 8.48 22.32
C SER A 294 7.28 7.73 22.46
N GLU A 295 6.87 7.43 23.70
CA GLU A 295 5.62 6.71 23.96
C GLU A 295 4.39 7.58 23.72
N ILE A 296 3.41 7.01 23.00
CA ILE A 296 2.09 7.58 22.75
C ILE A 296 1.05 6.51 23.07
N PHE A 297 0.29 6.75 24.13
CA PHE A 297 -0.83 5.90 24.49
C PHE A 297 -2.04 6.18 23.60
N ILE A 298 -2.59 5.13 22.99
CA ILE A 298 -3.78 5.16 22.13
C ILE A 298 -4.96 4.58 22.89
N LYS A 299 -5.87 5.47 23.27
CA LYS A 299 -7.14 5.13 23.94
C LYS A 299 -8.25 4.99 22.91
N GLY A 300 -8.86 3.82 22.82
CA GLY A 300 -9.99 3.56 21.94
C GLY A 300 -10.56 2.16 22.11
N ASP A 301 -11.84 2.00 21.80
CA ASP A 301 -12.49 0.68 21.74
C ASP A 301 -11.96 -0.13 20.55
N SER A 302 -12.11 -1.45 20.62
CA SER A 302 -11.71 -2.33 19.53
C SER A 302 -12.46 -1.95 18.25
N ARG A 303 -11.70 -1.64 17.19
CA ARG A 303 -12.22 -1.38 15.85
C ARG A 303 -12.45 -2.66 15.03
N ARG A 304 -12.13 -3.84 15.60
CA ARG A 304 -12.46 -5.14 15.00
C ARG A 304 -13.93 -5.43 15.31
N LYS A 305 -14.82 -5.11 14.38
CA LYS A 305 -16.19 -5.61 14.34
C LYS A 305 -16.24 -6.92 13.57
#